data_AF-A0A379WKX1-F1
#
_entry.id   AF-A0A379WKX1-F1
#
_cell.length_a   1.000
_cell.length_b   1.000
_cell.length_c   1.000
_cell.angle_alpha   90.00
_cell.angle_beta   90.00
_cell.angle_gamma   90.00
#
_symmetry.space_group_name_H-M   'P 1'
#
loop_
_entity.id
_entity.type
_entity.pdbx_description
1 polymer ?
#
loop_
_entity_poly.entity_id
_entity_poly.type
_entity_poly.pdbx_seq_one_letter_code
_entity_poly.pdbx_strand_id
1 'polypeptide(L)'
;MNRVIAIVVQPGVEFDHTQIIHYQPQAAKALSDWIKETPMVYEAHSTDYQTRQAYRALVRDHYAILKVGPALTFALREAIFALAQMENELVSPEQRSRVLEVIDEVMLNEPGYWKKYYRPTWSQAMVDIHFSLSDRIRYYWPHPRIRQSVEKLIANLNNVTLPLGLISQFMPVQFERLSEGVLTPTPHNLIIDKIQDVLRAYRFGCTPDVA
;
A
#
# COMPACT_ATOMS: atom_id res chain seq x y z
N MET A 1 -14.42 -34.00 9.76
CA MET A 1 -14.01 -32.98 8.78
C MET A 1 -13.89 -31.65 9.53
N ASN A 2 -12.95 -31.53 10.48
CA ASN A 2 -13.04 -30.54 11.59
C ASN A 2 -11.94 -29.47 11.56
N ARG A 3 -11.25 -29.30 10.41
CA ARG A 3 -10.15 -28.33 10.25
C ARG A 3 -10.36 -27.34 9.09
N VAL A 4 -11.46 -27.46 8.36
CA VAL A 4 -11.84 -26.47 7.35
C VAL A 4 -12.55 -25.35 8.09
N ILE A 5 -11.91 -24.17 8.14
CA ILE A 5 -12.39 -23.02 8.93
C ILE A 5 -12.99 -21.91 8.07
N ALA A 6 -12.70 -21.91 6.76
CA ALA A 6 -13.14 -20.85 5.87
C ALA A 6 -13.32 -21.32 4.43
N ILE A 7 -14.12 -20.58 3.68
CA ILE A 7 -14.29 -20.70 2.22
C ILE A 7 -14.02 -19.35 1.55
N VAL A 8 -13.35 -19.38 0.40
CA VAL A 8 -13.09 -18.18 -0.41
C VAL A 8 -14.29 -17.90 -1.29
N VAL A 9 -14.81 -16.67 -1.23
CA VAL A 9 -15.90 -16.19 -2.10
C VAL A 9 -15.63 -14.74 -2.52
N GLN A 10 -16.39 -14.23 -3.50
CA GLN A 10 -16.31 -12.84 -3.96
C GLN A 10 -17.42 -11.98 -3.30
N PRO A 11 -17.11 -11.12 -2.31
CA PRO A 11 -18.06 -10.20 -1.67
C PRO A 11 -18.48 -9.00 -2.54
N GLY A 12 -17.92 -8.85 -3.74
CA GLY A 12 -18.07 -7.65 -4.56
C GLY A 12 -17.05 -6.56 -4.20
N VAL A 13 -15.81 -6.96 -3.90
CA VAL A 13 -14.67 -6.05 -3.74
C VAL A 13 -13.60 -6.37 -4.77
N GLU A 14 -13.06 -5.32 -5.38
CA GLU A 14 -12.03 -5.42 -6.41
C GLU A 14 -11.31 -4.07 -6.56
N PHE A 15 -10.15 -4.08 -7.21
CA PHE A 15 -9.46 -2.89 -7.67
C PHE A 15 -8.66 -3.22 -8.94
N ASP A 16 -8.44 -2.22 -9.79
CA ASP A 16 -7.64 -2.37 -11.02
C ASP A 16 -6.46 -1.39 -11.06
N HIS A 17 -6.23 -0.67 -12.15
CA HIS A 17 -5.23 0.39 -12.24
C HIS A 17 -5.66 1.68 -11.56
N THR A 18 -6.94 2.02 -11.66
CA THR A 18 -7.47 3.36 -11.36
C THR A 18 -8.78 3.36 -10.59
N GLN A 19 -9.43 2.21 -10.44
CA GLN A 19 -10.75 2.09 -9.82
C GLN A 19 -10.73 1.11 -8.65
N ILE A 20 -11.63 1.37 -7.71
CA ILE A 20 -11.92 0.52 -6.56
C ILE A 20 -13.42 0.20 -6.62
N ILE A 21 -13.75 -1.09 -6.65
CA ILE A 21 -15.12 -1.56 -6.48
C ILE A 21 -15.36 -1.69 -4.98
N HIS A 22 -16.13 -0.75 -4.44
CA HIS A 22 -16.39 -0.67 -3.01
C HIS A 22 -17.41 -1.71 -2.55
N TYR A 23 -17.13 -2.32 -1.39
CA TYR A 23 -18.03 -3.29 -0.78
C TYR A 23 -19.45 -2.73 -0.61
N GLN A 24 -20.44 -3.48 -1.09
CA GLN A 24 -21.87 -3.17 -0.96
C GLN A 24 -22.56 -4.21 -0.06
N PRO A 25 -22.77 -3.93 1.24
CA PRO A 25 -23.31 -4.92 2.19
C PRO A 25 -24.64 -5.55 1.74
N GLN A 26 -25.53 -4.76 1.14
CA GLN A 26 -26.83 -5.25 0.68
C GLN A 26 -26.71 -6.28 -0.45
N ALA A 27 -25.73 -6.12 -1.35
CA ALA A 27 -25.50 -7.06 -2.45
C ALA A 27 -24.94 -8.41 -1.96
N ALA A 28 -24.22 -8.41 -0.83
CA ALA A 28 -23.61 -9.61 -0.23
C ALA A 28 -24.53 -10.33 0.78
N LYS A 29 -25.72 -9.79 1.06
CA LYS A 29 -26.60 -10.27 2.15
C LYS A 29 -26.90 -11.77 2.09
N ALA A 30 -27.18 -12.31 0.91
CA ALA A 30 -27.49 -13.74 0.75
C ALA A 30 -26.31 -14.65 1.16
N LEU A 31 -25.07 -14.26 0.83
CA LEU A 31 -23.86 -14.98 1.25
C LEU A 31 -23.69 -14.89 2.77
N SER A 32 -23.81 -13.68 3.33
CA SER A 32 -23.67 -13.45 4.76
C SER A 32 -24.74 -14.15 5.59
N ASP A 33 -25.93 -14.37 5.05
CA ASP A 33 -26.97 -15.15 5.72
C ASP A 33 -26.69 -16.66 5.65
N TRP A 34 -26.22 -17.18 4.52
CA TRP A 34 -25.91 -18.61 4.35
C TRP A 34 -24.78 -19.11 5.27
N ILE A 35 -23.70 -18.34 5.41
CA ILE A 35 -22.52 -18.81 6.16
C ILE A 35 -22.80 -19.04 7.65
N LYS A 36 -23.84 -18.40 8.20
CA LYS A 36 -24.32 -18.58 9.59
C LYS A 36 -24.82 -20.00 9.87
N GLU A 37 -25.20 -20.74 8.83
CA GLU A 37 -25.63 -22.14 8.92
C GLU A 37 -24.43 -23.11 9.01
N THR A 38 -23.21 -22.59 8.94
CA THR A 38 -21.96 -23.35 8.93
C THR A 38 -21.06 -22.96 10.10
N PRO A 39 -20.10 -23.82 10.51
CA PRO A 39 -19.08 -23.43 11.49
C PRO A 39 -17.93 -22.61 10.86
N MET A 40 -18.03 -22.23 9.59
CA MET A 40 -16.96 -21.57 8.83
C MET A 40 -17.15 -20.05 8.78
N VAL A 41 -16.10 -19.34 8.35
CA VAL A 41 -16.16 -17.92 7.95
C VAL A 41 -15.80 -17.76 6.47
N TYR A 42 -15.94 -16.55 5.94
CA TYR A 42 -15.41 -16.25 4.62
C TYR A 42 -13.97 -15.71 4.68
N GLU A 43 -13.17 -16.13 3.71
CA GLU A 43 -11.91 -15.48 3.35
C GLU A 43 -12.13 -14.61 2.10
N ALA A 44 -11.86 -13.32 2.19
CA ALA A 44 -11.96 -12.37 1.08
C ALA A 44 -10.57 -11.99 0.56
N HIS A 45 -10.40 -12.06 -0.76
CA HIS A 45 -9.19 -11.65 -1.47
C HIS A 45 -9.37 -10.26 -2.06
N SER A 46 -8.27 -9.61 -2.45
CA SER A 46 -8.28 -8.29 -3.08
C SER A 46 -9.06 -7.23 -2.29
N THR A 47 -8.96 -7.29 -0.96
CA THR A 47 -9.67 -6.35 -0.07
C THR A 47 -8.94 -5.00 0.04
N ASP A 48 -7.79 -4.84 -0.63
CA ASP A 48 -6.99 -3.64 -0.64
C ASP A 48 -7.81 -2.39 -1.01
N TYR A 49 -7.40 -1.24 -0.45
CA TYR A 49 -7.95 0.10 -0.74
C TYR A 49 -9.42 0.36 -0.34
N GLN A 50 -10.09 -0.60 0.30
CA GLN A 50 -11.42 -0.37 0.87
C GLN A 50 -11.35 0.61 2.04
N THR A 51 -12.48 1.26 2.35
CA THR A 51 -12.55 2.15 3.51
C THR A 51 -12.52 1.36 4.82
N ARG A 52 -12.08 1.98 5.91
CA ARG A 52 -12.11 1.34 7.24
C ARG A 52 -13.52 0.86 7.63
N GLN A 53 -14.56 1.60 7.24
CA GLN A 53 -15.95 1.22 7.46
C GLN A 53 -16.35 0.00 6.62
N ALA A 54 -15.85 -0.11 5.38
CA ALA A 54 -16.04 -1.30 4.56
C ALA A 54 -15.35 -2.53 5.17
N TYR A 55 -14.15 -2.39 5.73
CA TYR A 55 -13.51 -3.50 6.47
C TYR A 55 -14.34 -3.96 7.67
N ARG A 56 -14.92 -3.02 8.42
CA ARG A 56 -15.83 -3.37 9.52
C ARG A 56 -17.11 -4.04 9.06
N ALA A 57 -17.70 -3.55 7.96
CA ALA A 57 -18.87 -4.17 7.36
C ALA A 57 -18.56 -5.59 6.86
N LEU A 58 -17.43 -5.79 6.17
CA LEU A 58 -16.95 -7.11 5.75
C LEU A 58 -16.85 -8.09 6.93
N VAL A 59 -16.19 -7.69 8.02
CA VAL A 59 -16.05 -8.56 9.20
C VAL A 59 -17.41 -8.86 9.85
N ARG A 60 -18.28 -7.85 10.00
CA ARG A 60 -19.66 -8.03 10.50
C ARG A 60 -20.44 -9.03 9.64
N ASP A 61 -20.21 -8.98 8.33
CA ASP A 61 -20.90 -9.78 7.32
C ASP A 61 -20.19 -11.12 7.05
N HIS A 62 -19.35 -11.56 8.02
CA HIS A 62 -18.64 -12.84 8.14
C HIS A 62 -17.45 -13.06 7.19
N TYR A 63 -16.99 -12.01 6.49
CA TYR A 63 -15.69 -11.97 5.84
C TYR A 63 -14.60 -11.68 6.87
N ALA A 64 -14.33 -12.69 7.72
CA ALA A 64 -13.46 -12.53 8.89
C ALA A 64 -11.97 -12.67 8.58
N ILE A 65 -11.60 -13.26 7.43
CA ILE A 65 -10.22 -13.32 6.97
C ILE A 65 -10.09 -12.39 5.76
N LEU A 66 -9.48 -11.23 5.98
CA LEU A 66 -9.28 -10.22 4.95
C LEU A 66 -7.84 -10.24 4.46
N LYS A 67 -7.62 -10.61 3.19
CA LYS A 67 -6.28 -10.60 2.59
C LYS A 67 -5.94 -9.22 2.03
N VAL A 68 -4.75 -8.75 2.37
CA VAL A 68 -4.14 -7.51 1.91
C VAL A 68 -2.75 -7.80 1.37
N GLY A 69 -2.34 -7.10 0.31
CA GLY A 69 -1.01 -7.23 -0.27
C GLY A 69 -0.60 -5.95 -0.99
N PRO A 70 -1.13 -5.69 -2.21
CA PRO A 70 -0.81 -4.50 -2.99
C PRO A 70 -0.90 -3.18 -2.23
N ALA A 71 -1.89 -2.97 -1.35
CA ALA A 71 -1.99 -1.74 -0.58
C ALA A 71 -0.78 -1.50 0.35
N LEU A 72 -0.19 -2.56 0.90
CA LEU A 72 1.00 -2.44 1.77
C LEU A 72 2.22 -1.98 0.98
N THR A 73 2.50 -2.61 -0.16
CA THR A 73 3.64 -2.25 -1.00
C THR A 73 3.42 -0.97 -1.81
N PHE A 74 2.17 -0.61 -2.08
CA PHE A 74 1.79 0.69 -2.62
C PHE A 74 2.08 1.81 -1.61
N ALA A 75 1.72 1.63 -0.33
CA ALA A 75 2.05 2.58 0.73
C ALA A 75 3.57 2.71 0.95
N LEU A 76 4.32 1.60 0.89
CA LEU A 76 5.79 1.60 0.85
C LEU A 76 6.30 2.44 -0.32
N ARG A 77 5.78 2.22 -1.54
CA ARG A 77 6.17 2.97 -2.74
C ARG A 77 5.95 4.46 -2.56
N GLU A 78 4.78 4.87 -2.07
CA GLU A 78 4.49 6.28 -1.80
C GLU A 78 5.50 6.91 -0.84
N ALA A 79 5.89 6.20 0.22
CA ALA A 79 6.90 6.68 1.16
C ALA A 79 8.27 6.83 0.48
N ILE A 80 8.71 5.85 -0.31
CA ILE A 80 9.98 5.93 -1.06
C ILE A 80 9.95 7.10 -2.05
N PHE A 81 8.83 7.30 -2.75
CA PHE A 81 8.69 8.40 -3.72
C PHE A 81 8.72 9.76 -3.01
N ALA A 82 8.01 9.91 -1.90
CA ALA A 82 8.05 11.12 -1.07
C ALA A 82 9.47 11.42 -0.57
N LEU A 83 10.16 10.42 -0.04
CA LEU A 83 11.54 10.55 0.42
C LEU A 83 12.50 10.91 -0.73
N ALA A 84 12.31 10.37 -1.93
CA ALA A 84 13.09 10.74 -3.11
C ALA A 84 12.92 12.22 -3.47
N GLN A 85 11.70 12.77 -3.36
CA GLN A 85 11.47 14.21 -3.54
C GLN A 85 12.19 15.03 -2.47
N MET A 86 12.16 14.60 -1.20
CA MET A 86 12.92 15.27 -0.13
C MET A 86 14.44 15.22 -0.37
N GLU A 87 14.96 14.09 -0.87
CA GLU A 87 16.38 13.96 -1.21
C GLU A 87 16.81 14.96 -2.29
N ASN A 88 15.97 15.18 -3.30
CA ASN A 88 16.25 16.13 -4.36
C ASN A 88 16.37 17.58 -3.87
N GLU A 89 15.71 17.94 -2.77
CA GLU A 89 15.81 19.28 -2.18
C GLU A 89 16.98 19.40 -1.18
N LEU A 90 17.32 18.31 -0.49
CA LEU A 90 18.24 18.35 0.65
C LEU A 90 19.68 17.89 0.33
N VAL A 91 19.86 17.09 -0.70
CA VAL A 91 21.14 16.42 -1.00
C VAL A 91 21.73 16.99 -2.29
N SER A 92 23.06 17.16 -2.32
CA SER A 92 23.74 17.69 -3.50
C SER A 92 23.58 16.76 -4.71
N PRO A 93 23.45 17.28 -5.95
CA PRO A 93 23.15 16.48 -7.14
C PRO A 93 24.05 15.27 -7.39
N GLU A 94 25.31 15.34 -6.99
CA GLU A 94 26.31 14.28 -7.11
C GLU A 94 26.18 13.17 -6.06
N GLN A 95 25.53 13.45 -4.92
CA GLN A 95 25.34 12.46 -3.84
C GLN A 95 23.98 11.76 -3.88
N ARG A 96 23.00 12.26 -4.64
CA ARG A 96 21.63 11.69 -4.71
C ARG A 96 21.60 10.22 -5.11
N SER A 97 20.58 9.51 -4.63
CA SER A 97 20.30 8.12 -4.96
C SER A 97 19.82 7.94 -6.40
N ARG A 98 19.07 8.93 -6.90
CA ARG A 98 18.33 8.85 -8.18
C ARG A 98 17.43 7.62 -8.24
N VAL A 99 16.79 7.30 -7.11
CA VAL A 99 16.01 6.07 -6.96
C VAL A 99 14.86 5.98 -7.96
N LEU A 100 14.22 7.10 -8.31
CA LEU A 100 13.10 7.12 -9.26
C LEU A 100 13.60 6.79 -10.67
N GLU A 101 14.71 7.38 -11.09
CA GLU A 101 15.33 7.11 -12.38
C GLU A 101 15.81 5.66 -12.48
N VAL A 102 16.36 5.11 -11.39
CA VAL A 102 16.77 3.69 -11.35
C VAL A 102 15.56 2.76 -11.44
N ILE A 103 14.45 3.08 -10.77
CA ILE A 103 13.19 2.33 -10.87
C ILE A 103 12.70 2.35 -12.32
N ASP A 104 12.66 3.52 -12.95
CA ASP A 104 12.20 3.69 -14.33
C ASP A 104 13.03 2.88 -15.30
N GLU A 105 14.36 2.99 -15.22
CA GLU A 105 15.27 2.28 -16.09
C GLU A 105 15.12 0.76 -15.95
N VAL A 106 15.08 0.25 -14.71
CA VAL A 106 14.93 -1.19 -14.46
C VAL A 106 13.57 -1.68 -14.96
N MET A 107 12.49 -0.99 -14.63
CA MET A 107 11.15 -1.44 -15.03
C MET A 107 10.96 -1.37 -16.55
N LEU A 108 11.49 -0.35 -17.24
CA LEU A 108 11.41 -0.25 -18.69
C LEU A 108 12.25 -1.31 -19.41
N ASN A 109 13.45 -1.62 -18.90
CA ASN A 109 14.34 -2.62 -19.49
C ASN A 109 13.90 -4.06 -19.21
N GLU A 110 13.24 -4.30 -18.07
CA GLU A 110 12.78 -5.63 -17.65
C GLU A 110 11.26 -5.68 -17.48
N PRO A 111 10.44 -5.50 -18.54
CA PRO A 111 9.01 -5.22 -18.39
C PRO A 111 8.15 -6.45 -18.05
N GLY A 112 8.76 -7.61 -17.79
CA GLY A 112 8.09 -8.90 -17.67
C GLY A 112 6.95 -8.96 -16.65
N TYR A 113 7.07 -8.25 -15.52
CA TYR A 113 6.06 -8.28 -14.46
C TYR A 113 4.91 -7.29 -14.64
N TRP A 114 5.01 -6.31 -15.54
CA TRP A 114 4.00 -5.26 -15.70
C TRP A 114 3.44 -5.12 -17.13
N LYS A 115 4.15 -5.55 -18.17
CA LYS A 115 3.78 -5.33 -19.59
C LYS A 115 2.37 -5.83 -19.97
N LYS A 116 1.91 -6.91 -19.34
CA LYS A 116 0.57 -7.48 -19.59
C LYS A 116 -0.56 -6.74 -18.88
N TYR A 117 -0.21 -5.86 -17.94
CA TYR A 117 -1.14 -5.17 -17.06
C TYR A 117 -1.31 -3.71 -17.48
N TYR A 118 -0.23 -3.04 -17.86
CA TYR A 118 -0.26 -1.59 -18.10
C TYR A 118 -0.45 -1.21 -19.56
N ARG A 119 -0.86 0.04 -19.77
CA ARG A 119 -1.11 0.58 -21.11
C ARG A 119 0.17 0.62 -21.94
N PRO A 120 0.12 0.33 -23.25
CA PRO A 120 1.30 0.22 -24.10
C PRO A 120 1.88 1.60 -24.51
N THR A 121 1.08 2.66 -24.44
CA THR A 121 1.52 4.03 -24.77
C THR A 121 2.45 4.55 -23.69
N TRP A 122 3.65 5.00 -24.07
CA TRP A 122 4.72 5.36 -23.13
C TRP A 122 4.29 6.30 -21.99
N SER A 123 3.62 7.42 -22.31
CA SER A 123 3.18 8.39 -21.29
C SER A 123 2.17 7.79 -20.32
N GLN A 124 1.29 6.91 -20.79
CA GLN A 124 0.32 6.20 -19.97
C GLN A 124 0.97 5.05 -19.17
N ALA A 125 1.94 4.36 -19.76
CA ALA A 125 2.72 3.32 -19.12
C ALA A 125 3.48 3.86 -17.91
N MET A 126 4.10 5.05 -18.01
CA MET A 126 4.80 5.67 -16.89
C MET A 126 3.86 6.01 -15.74
N VAL A 127 2.66 6.53 -16.04
CA VAL A 127 1.62 6.76 -15.03
C VAL A 127 1.23 5.44 -14.35
N ASP A 128 1.07 4.35 -15.10
CA ASP A 128 0.72 3.06 -14.53
C ASP A 128 1.87 2.45 -13.71
N ILE A 129 3.12 2.56 -14.19
CA ILE A 129 4.34 2.11 -13.50
C ILE A 129 4.42 2.75 -12.12
N HIS A 130 4.16 4.05 -12.03
CA HIS A 130 4.28 4.79 -10.78
C HIS A 130 3.04 4.74 -9.89
N PHE A 131 1.83 4.73 -10.46
CA PHE A 131 0.62 5.08 -9.70
C PHE A 131 -0.51 4.06 -9.75
N SER A 132 -0.42 3.03 -10.60
CA SER A 132 -1.48 2.01 -10.69
C SER A 132 -1.69 1.29 -9.36
N LEU A 133 -2.95 1.12 -8.94
CA LEU A 133 -3.34 0.36 -7.74
C LEU A 133 -2.96 -1.13 -7.84
N SER A 134 -2.79 -1.66 -9.05
CA SER A 134 -2.25 -3.01 -9.26
C SER A 134 -0.81 -3.22 -8.73
N ASP A 135 -0.07 -2.15 -8.42
CA ASP A 135 1.22 -2.13 -7.73
C ASP A 135 2.27 -3.12 -8.27
N ARG A 136 2.45 -3.18 -9.59
CA ARG A 136 3.39 -4.14 -10.22
C ARG A 136 4.86 -3.83 -9.92
N ILE A 137 5.17 -2.63 -9.45
CA ILE A 137 6.50 -2.27 -8.95
C ILE A 137 6.96 -3.15 -7.78
N ARG A 138 6.04 -3.78 -7.03
CA ARG A 138 6.39 -4.66 -5.89
C ARG A 138 7.33 -5.82 -6.25
N TYR A 139 7.29 -6.28 -7.51
CA TYR A 139 8.15 -7.35 -7.99
C TYR A 139 9.59 -6.90 -8.25
N TYR A 140 9.83 -5.59 -8.28
CA TYR A 140 11.13 -4.98 -8.58
C TYR A 140 11.88 -4.50 -7.34
N TRP A 141 11.25 -4.43 -6.16
CA TRP A 141 11.97 -4.08 -4.91
C TRP A 141 13.18 -4.98 -4.61
N PRO A 142 13.15 -6.30 -4.89
CA PRO A 142 14.33 -7.15 -4.72
C PRO A 142 15.44 -6.94 -5.76
N HIS A 143 15.18 -6.20 -6.85
CA HIS A 143 16.16 -6.01 -7.91
C HIS A 143 17.40 -5.27 -7.36
N PRO A 144 18.64 -5.79 -7.56
CA PRO A 144 19.83 -5.26 -6.88
C PRO A 144 20.04 -3.75 -7.06
N ARG A 145 19.79 -3.22 -8.27
CA ARG A 145 19.94 -1.78 -8.55
C ARG A 145 18.94 -0.93 -7.76
N ILE A 146 17.68 -1.36 -7.67
CA ILE A 146 16.63 -0.64 -6.94
C ILE A 146 16.90 -0.74 -5.44
N ARG A 147 17.26 -1.93 -4.95
CA ARG A 147 17.63 -2.11 -3.55
C ARG A 147 18.78 -1.19 -3.15
N GLN A 148 19.85 -1.15 -3.95
CA GLN A 148 21.01 -0.30 -3.67
C GLN A 148 20.67 1.20 -3.71
N SER A 149 19.83 1.65 -4.65
CA SER A 149 19.41 3.06 -4.70
C SER A 149 18.51 3.43 -3.52
N VAL A 150 17.62 2.54 -3.07
CA VAL A 150 16.81 2.73 -1.85
C VAL A 150 17.70 2.78 -0.60
N GLU A 151 18.68 1.88 -0.48
CA GLU A 151 19.65 1.90 0.63
C GLU A 151 20.43 3.22 0.65
N LYS A 152 20.87 3.72 -0.52
CA LYS A 152 21.54 5.02 -0.67
C LYS A 152 20.64 6.20 -0.30
N LEU A 153 19.37 6.19 -0.75
CA LEU A 153 18.37 7.20 -0.40
C LEU A 153 18.23 7.32 1.12
N ILE A 154 18.03 6.19 1.79
CA ILE A 154 17.85 6.14 3.25
C ILE A 154 19.12 6.61 3.96
N ALA A 155 20.30 6.17 3.51
CA ALA A 155 21.58 6.60 4.09
C ALA A 155 21.80 8.11 3.96
N ASN A 156 21.51 8.69 2.79
CA ASN A 156 21.61 10.13 2.56
C ASN A 156 20.68 10.92 3.48
N LEU A 157 19.41 10.51 3.57
CA LEU A 157 18.42 11.20 4.39
C LEU A 157 18.64 11.04 5.90
N ASN A 158 19.33 9.98 6.35
CA ASN A 158 19.75 9.83 7.74
C ASN A 158 20.87 10.82 8.14
N ASN A 159 21.63 11.36 7.18
CA ASN A 159 22.73 12.28 7.42
C ASN A 159 22.30 13.76 7.38
N VAL A 160 21.02 14.05 7.15
CA VAL A 160 20.46 15.39 7.12
C VAL A 160 19.28 15.48 8.08
N THR A 161 18.99 16.69 8.57
CA THR A 161 17.75 16.93 9.31
C THR A 161 16.62 17.12 8.32
N LEU A 162 15.55 16.30 8.41
CA LEU A 162 14.36 16.46 7.58
C LEU A 162 13.52 17.65 8.09
N PRO A 163 13.40 18.76 7.33
CA PRO A 163 12.58 19.90 7.74
C PRO A 163 11.10 19.52 7.79
N LEU A 164 10.39 19.97 8.83
CA LEU A 164 8.95 19.69 8.99
C LEU A 164 8.11 20.17 7.80
N GLY A 165 8.50 21.27 7.14
CA GLY A 165 7.82 21.76 5.94
C GLY A 165 7.85 20.76 4.78
N LEU A 166 8.98 20.07 4.57
CA LEU A 166 9.07 19.03 3.54
C LEU A 166 8.23 17.81 3.91
N ILE A 167 8.24 17.41 5.19
CA ILE A 167 7.41 16.29 5.66
C ILE A 167 5.92 16.64 5.52
N SER A 168 5.50 17.85 5.89
CA SER A 168 4.13 18.32 5.67
C SER A 168 3.73 18.32 4.20
N GLN A 169 4.64 18.69 3.30
CA GLN A 169 4.37 18.76 1.85
C GLN A 169 4.18 17.38 1.21
N PHE A 170 5.02 16.40 1.58
CA PHE A 170 5.06 15.09 0.89
C PHE A 170 4.46 13.94 1.70
N MET A 171 4.35 14.07 3.03
CA MET A 171 3.83 13.06 3.95
C MET A 171 2.94 13.70 5.04
N PRO A 172 1.83 14.35 4.67
CA PRO A 172 1.03 15.17 5.59
C PRO A 172 0.47 14.39 6.80
N VAL A 173 0.07 13.13 6.61
CA VAL A 173 -0.43 12.29 7.71
C VAL A 173 0.69 11.97 8.72
N GLN A 174 1.91 11.75 8.23
CA GLN A 174 3.08 11.55 9.09
C GLN A 174 3.45 12.86 9.82
N PHE A 175 3.32 14.01 9.16
CA PHE A 175 3.54 15.32 9.79
C PHE A 175 2.59 15.58 10.97
N GLU A 176 1.31 15.22 10.87
CA GLU A 176 0.37 15.31 11.98
C GLU A 176 0.86 14.51 13.19
N ARG A 177 1.34 13.28 12.97
CA ARG A 177 1.89 12.41 14.03
C ARG A 177 3.19 12.90 14.64
N LEU A 178 4.04 13.55 13.84
CA LEU A 178 5.24 14.23 14.35
C LEU A 178 4.84 15.40 15.25
N SER A 179 3.82 16.16 14.85
CA SER A 179 3.31 17.30 15.62
C SER A 179 2.68 16.88 16.95
N GLU A 180 2.09 15.68 17.00
CA GLU A 180 1.59 15.03 18.21
C GLU A 180 2.69 14.36 19.06
N GLY A 181 3.93 14.28 18.57
CA GLY A 181 5.04 13.63 19.27
C GLY A 181 4.96 12.09 19.32
N VAL A 182 4.12 11.47 18.49
CA VAL A 182 3.92 10.01 18.44
C VAL A 182 4.75 9.31 17.35
N LEU A 183 5.54 10.07 16.60
CA LEU A 183 6.43 9.58 15.55
C LEU A 183 7.79 10.32 15.63
N THR A 184 8.88 9.61 15.32
CA THR A 184 10.22 10.21 15.19
C THR A 184 10.52 10.41 13.70
N PRO A 185 11.03 11.57 13.26
CA PRO A 185 11.19 11.92 11.84
C PRO A 185 12.43 11.27 11.19
N THR A 186 12.55 9.95 11.25
CA THR A 186 13.57 9.21 10.49
C THR A 186 12.95 8.64 9.20
N PRO A 187 13.71 8.52 8.09
CA PRO A 187 13.24 7.91 6.86
C PRO A 187 12.59 6.53 7.08
N HIS A 188 13.23 5.69 7.91
CA HIS A 188 12.70 4.36 8.23
C HIS A 188 11.34 4.44 8.94
N ASN A 189 11.19 5.30 9.96
CA ASN A 189 9.94 5.43 10.70
C ASN A 189 8.82 6.01 9.85
N LEU A 190 9.13 6.96 8.95
CA LEU A 190 8.16 7.51 8.00
C LEU A 190 7.63 6.42 7.05
N ILE A 191 8.50 5.54 6.54
CA ILE A 191 8.09 4.39 5.71
C ILE A 191 7.19 3.44 6.49
N ILE A 192 7.61 3.04 7.69
CA ILE A 192 6.85 2.10 8.52
C ILE A 192 5.49 2.69 8.89
N ASP A 193 5.44 3.97 9.26
CA ASP A 193 4.19 4.62 9.63
C ASP A 193 3.20 4.72 8.45
N LYS A 194 3.71 4.95 7.23
CA LYS A 194 2.89 4.93 6.00
C LYS A 194 2.29 3.54 5.75
N ILE A 195 3.04 2.47 5.96
CA ILE A 195 2.54 1.08 5.86
C ILE A 195 1.53 0.80 6.99
N GLN A 196 1.80 1.30 8.19
CA GLN A 196 0.90 1.14 9.33
C GLN A 196 -0.45 1.81 9.11
N ASP A 197 -0.59 2.84 8.28
CA ASP A 197 -1.89 3.42 7.93
C ASP A 197 -2.83 2.41 7.28
N VAL A 198 -2.30 1.59 6.37
CA VAL A 198 -3.06 0.49 5.78
C VAL A 198 -3.45 -0.50 6.88
N LEU A 199 -2.50 -0.94 7.71
CA LEU A 199 -2.75 -1.89 8.78
C LEU A 199 -3.76 -1.37 9.83
N ARG A 200 -3.77 -0.06 10.12
CA ARG A 200 -4.71 0.59 11.03
C ARG A 200 -6.14 0.52 10.50
N ALA A 201 -6.35 0.63 9.19
CA ALA A 201 -7.66 0.48 8.57
C ALA A 201 -8.20 -0.96 8.71
N TYR A 202 -7.35 -1.96 8.49
CA TYR A 202 -7.71 -3.37 8.73
C TYR A 202 -7.96 -3.64 10.21
N ARG A 203 -7.09 -3.13 11.10
CA ARG A 203 -7.28 -3.25 12.55
C ARG A 203 -8.61 -2.64 12.99
N PHE A 204 -9.01 -1.48 12.44
CA PHE A 204 -10.32 -0.90 12.71
C PHE A 204 -11.44 -1.86 12.31
N GLY A 205 -11.38 -2.49 11.13
CA GLY A 205 -12.38 -3.47 10.72
C GLY A 205 -12.44 -4.72 11.59
N CYS A 206 -11.28 -5.24 12.00
CA CYS A 206 -11.16 -6.52 12.70
C CYS A 206 -11.23 -6.42 14.23
N THR A 207 -11.13 -5.22 14.81
CA THR A 207 -11.26 -5.04 16.25
C THR A 207 -12.73 -4.83 16.60
N PRO A 208 -13.32 -5.63 17.53
CA PRO A 208 -14.67 -5.41 18.02
C PRO A 208 -14.81 -4.00 18.59
N ASP A 209 -15.97 -3.37 18.41
CA ASP A 209 -16.30 -2.19 19.22
C ASP A 209 -16.40 -2.67 20.68
N VAL A 210 -15.58 -2.10 21.56
CA VAL A 210 -15.68 -2.35 23.00
C VAL A 210 -17.02 -1.77 23.44
N ALA A 211 -17.94 -2.65 23.85
CA ALA A 211 -19.23 -2.29 24.43
C ALA A 211 -19.05 -1.61 25.80
#